data_AF-A0A969L6A3-F1
#
_entry.id   AF-A0A969L6A3-F1
#
_cell.length_a   1.000
_cell.length_b   1.000
_cell.length_c   1.000
_cell.angle_alpha   90.00
_cell.angle_beta   90.00
_cell.angle_gamma   90.00
#
_symmetry.space_group_name_H-M   'P 1'
#
loop_
_entity.id
_entity.type
_entity.pdbx_description
1 polymer ?
#
loop_
_entity_poly.entity_id
_entity_poly.type
_entity_poly.pdbx_seq_one_letter_code
_entity_poly.pdbx_strand_id
1 'polypeptide(L)'
;MVLSSYAQVDSLSSQLAQVTNDAERVVLLNELAWHLRTSNPAQAMAYAQQGLKIAKQINHLPEQAVSYNRIGIIYKNRGEEKHALSCYQKALAIEKRINHPYGIARAQNQIGVIYLDTRQIEKAIPLFESSAKIFYKLEQKTAFIQANNNLARCHRIIGNHKKSTSVSLNLTKG
;
A
#
# COMPACT_ATOMS: atom_id res chain seq x y z
N MET A 1 9.92 -7.25 -19.45
CA MET A 1 8.79 -7.02 -18.51
C MET A 1 8.02 -5.71 -18.75
N VAL A 2 8.42 -4.86 -19.72
CA VAL A 2 7.78 -3.56 -19.98
C VAL A 2 6.54 -3.67 -20.89
N LEU A 3 6.58 -4.58 -21.87
CA LEU A 3 5.50 -4.79 -22.85
C LEU A 3 4.16 -5.20 -22.21
N SER A 4 4.18 -5.99 -21.13
CA SER A 4 2.95 -6.43 -20.45
C SER A 4 2.26 -5.30 -19.67
N SER A 5 3.01 -4.30 -19.19
CA SER A 5 2.42 -3.18 -18.46
C SER A 5 1.69 -2.19 -19.38
N TYR A 6 2.20 -1.99 -20.61
CA TYR A 6 1.56 -1.13 -21.60
C TYR A 6 0.26 -1.76 -22.12
N ALA A 7 0.28 -3.05 -22.47
CA ALA A 7 -0.93 -3.76 -22.88
C ALA A 7 -2.04 -3.73 -21.80
N GLN A 8 -1.66 -3.80 -20.52
CA GLN A 8 -2.61 -3.68 -19.42
C GLN A 8 -3.20 -2.27 -19.30
N VAL A 9 -2.38 -1.22 -19.47
CA VAL A 9 -2.85 0.18 -19.44
C VAL A 9 -3.81 0.47 -20.58
N ASP A 10 -3.52 -0.01 -21.80
CA ASP A 10 -4.39 0.18 -22.95
C ASP A 10 -5.74 -0.52 -22.75
N SER A 11 -5.72 -1.76 -22.26
CA SER A 11 -6.92 -2.53 -21.94
C SER A 11 -7.78 -1.83 -20.88
N LEU A 12 -7.18 -1.40 -19.76
CA LEU A 12 -7.88 -0.68 -18.69
C LEU A 12 -8.43 0.67 -19.16
N SER A 13 -7.70 1.37 -20.03
CA SER A 13 -8.15 2.67 -20.59
C SER A 13 -9.36 2.49 -21.50
N SER A 14 -9.40 1.42 -22.29
CA SER A 14 -10.55 1.06 -23.12
C SER A 14 -11.77 0.72 -22.25
N GLN A 15 -11.60 -0.09 -21.21
CA GLN A 15 -12.66 -0.39 -20.24
C GLN A 15 -13.18 0.88 -19.56
N LEU A 16 -12.29 1.78 -19.15
CA LEU A 16 -12.66 3.05 -18.52
C LEU A 16 -13.48 3.96 -19.45
N ALA A 17 -13.26 3.89 -20.77
CA ALA A 17 -14.05 4.65 -21.73
C ALA A 17 -15.48 4.12 -21.90
N GLN A 18 -15.70 2.82 -21.63
CA GLN A 18 -16.99 2.16 -21.81
C GLN A 18 -17.79 2.04 -20.51
N VAL A 19 -17.12 2.09 -19.35
CA VAL A 19 -17.77 1.91 -18.05
C VAL A 19 -18.78 3.03 -17.77
N THR A 20 -20.00 2.66 -17.41
CA THR A 20 -21.06 3.60 -17.06
C THR A 20 -21.22 3.76 -15.56
N ASN A 21 -20.95 2.71 -14.78
CA ASN A 21 -21.09 2.67 -13.33
C ASN A 21 -19.91 3.30 -12.58
N ASP A 22 -20.19 4.15 -11.59
CA ASP A 22 -19.18 4.86 -10.81
C ASP A 22 -18.30 3.94 -9.95
N ALA A 23 -18.84 2.86 -9.38
CA ALA A 23 -18.06 1.94 -8.55
C ALA A 23 -16.97 1.23 -9.37
N GLU A 24 -17.34 0.71 -10.53
CA GLU A 24 -16.39 0.06 -11.45
C GLU A 24 -15.40 1.08 -12.04
N ARG A 25 -15.87 2.29 -12.37
CA ARG A 25 -15.01 3.40 -12.81
C ARG A 25 -13.89 3.70 -11.82
N VAL A 26 -14.19 3.72 -10.53
CA VAL A 26 -13.18 3.96 -9.48
C VAL A 26 -12.13 2.86 -9.46
N VAL A 27 -12.54 1.58 -9.57
CA VAL A 27 -11.61 0.44 -9.60
C VAL A 27 -10.64 0.59 -10.77
N LEU A 28 -11.16 0.86 -11.97
CA LEU A 28 -10.33 1.04 -13.18
C LEU A 28 -9.35 2.22 -13.04
N LEU A 29 -9.79 3.35 -12.49
CA LEU A 29 -8.93 4.50 -12.20
C LEU A 29 -7.80 4.13 -11.22
N ASN A 30 -8.12 3.39 -10.15
CA ASN A 30 -7.15 2.95 -9.16
C ASN A 30 -6.14 1.93 -9.73
N GLU A 31 -6.56 1.07 -10.65
CA GLU A 31 -5.66 0.13 -11.34
C GLU A 31 -4.77 0.84 -12.36
N LEU A 32 -5.30 1.77 -13.16
CA LEU A 32 -4.48 2.62 -14.04
C LEU A 32 -3.43 3.40 -13.25
N ALA A 33 -3.81 3.96 -12.10
CA ALA A 33 -2.87 4.64 -11.21
C ALA A 33 -1.76 3.71 -10.71
N TRP A 34 -2.07 2.44 -10.43
CA TRP A 34 -1.07 1.46 -10.02
C TRP A 34 -0.05 1.18 -11.13
N HIS A 35 -0.53 0.90 -12.34
CA HIS A 35 0.31 0.55 -13.47
C HIS A 35 1.18 1.72 -13.94
N LEU A 36 0.66 2.95 -13.86
CA LEU A 36 1.37 4.16 -14.29
C LEU A 36 2.28 4.75 -13.21
N ARG A 37 2.24 4.25 -11.96
CA ARG A 37 2.91 4.91 -10.81
C ARG A 37 4.41 5.16 -11.01
N THR A 38 5.08 4.36 -11.84
CA THR A 38 6.52 4.47 -12.13
C THR A 38 6.80 5.09 -13.48
N SER A 39 6.02 4.76 -14.51
CA SER A 39 6.23 5.23 -15.88
C SER A 39 5.69 6.65 -16.11
N ASN A 40 4.53 6.97 -15.54
CA ASN A 40 3.91 8.29 -15.62
C ASN A 40 3.24 8.67 -14.29
N PRO A 41 4.03 9.09 -13.27
CA PRO A 41 3.51 9.39 -11.93
C PRO A 41 2.57 10.60 -11.91
N ALA A 42 2.60 11.49 -12.91
CA ALA A 42 1.67 12.60 -13.02
C ALA A 42 0.27 12.11 -13.41
N GLN A 43 0.19 11.28 -14.45
CA GLN A 43 -1.07 10.67 -14.88
C GLN A 43 -1.62 9.70 -13.82
N ALA A 44 -0.75 8.92 -13.17
CA ALA A 44 -1.16 8.05 -12.06
C ALA A 44 -1.80 8.84 -10.90
N MET A 45 -1.25 10.02 -10.58
CA MET A 45 -1.81 10.90 -9.55
C MET A 45 -3.19 11.40 -9.95
N ALA A 46 -3.35 11.85 -11.20
CA ALA A 46 -4.63 12.31 -11.72
C ALA A 46 -5.71 11.23 -11.62
N TYR A 47 -5.42 10.00 -12.06
CA TYR A 47 -6.37 8.89 -11.95
C TYR A 47 -6.70 8.54 -10.49
N ALA A 48 -5.71 8.46 -9.60
CA ALA A 48 -5.96 8.15 -8.19
C ALA A 48 -6.80 9.25 -7.49
N GLN A 49 -6.59 10.52 -7.83
CA GLN A 49 -7.37 11.64 -7.29
C GLN A 49 -8.80 11.65 -7.84
N GLN A 50 -8.98 11.36 -9.13
CA GLN A 50 -10.30 11.21 -9.74
C GLN A 50 -11.05 10.03 -9.10
N GLY A 51 -10.40 8.88 -8.95
CA GLY A 51 -10.95 7.71 -8.25
C GLY A 51 -11.38 8.06 -6.83
N LEU A 52 -10.52 8.75 -6.06
CA LEU A 52 -10.85 9.18 -4.70
C LEU A 52 -12.07 10.11 -4.66
N LYS A 53 -12.17 11.05 -5.62
CA LYS A 53 -13.30 11.98 -5.71
C LYS A 53 -14.61 11.23 -5.91
N ILE A 54 -14.65 10.31 -6.89
CA ILE A 54 -15.85 9.52 -7.18
C ILE A 54 -16.17 8.61 -6.01
N ALA A 55 -15.19 7.89 -5.45
CA ALA A 55 -15.37 7.00 -4.30
C ALA A 55 -15.98 7.73 -3.07
N LYS A 56 -15.66 9.02 -2.89
CA LYS A 56 -16.30 9.86 -1.88
C LYS A 56 -17.73 10.21 -2.22
N GLN A 57 -18.00 10.58 -3.48
CA GLN A 57 -19.36 10.93 -3.93
C GLN A 57 -20.33 9.77 -3.76
N ILE A 58 -19.90 8.54 -4.07
CA ILE A 58 -20.73 7.33 -3.92
C ILE A 58 -20.56 6.63 -2.56
N ASN A 59 -19.83 7.23 -1.61
CA ASN A 59 -19.55 6.67 -0.28
C ASN A 59 -18.93 5.24 -0.28
N HIS A 60 -18.17 4.90 -1.32
CA HIS A 60 -17.56 3.59 -1.49
C HIS A 60 -16.25 3.47 -0.69
N LEU A 61 -16.38 3.23 0.62
CA LEU A 61 -15.26 3.23 1.57
C LEU A 61 -14.07 2.34 1.17
N PRO A 62 -14.23 1.09 0.70
CA PRO A 62 -13.10 0.26 0.29
C PRO A 62 -12.22 0.95 -0.77
N GLU A 63 -12.85 1.51 -1.80
CA GLU A 63 -12.13 2.19 -2.88
C GLU A 63 -11.56 3.55 -2.47
N GLN A 64 -12.15 4.25 -1.49
CA GLN A 64 -11.49 5.42 -0.90
C GLN A 64 -10.15 5.03 -0.26
N ALA A 65 -10.09 3.91 0.45
CA ALA A 65 -8.85 3.41 1.04
C ALA A 65 -7.83 3.00 -0.04
N VAL A 66 -8.29 2.34 -1.12
CA VAL A 66 -7.44 2.01 -2.28
C VAL A 66 -6.87 3.27 -2.91
N SER A 67 -7.69 4.28 -3.21
CA SER A 67 -7.21 5.54 -3.80
C SER A 67 -6.22 6.28 -2.90
N TYR A 68 -6.47 6.34 -1.58
CA TYR A 68 -5.49 6.88 -0.65
C TYR A 68 -4.17 6.11 -0.68
N ASN A 69 -4.21 4.77 -0.75
CA ASN A 69 -3.01 3.96 -0.91
C ASN A 69 -2.28 4.22 -2.23
N ARG A 70 -3.00 4.43 -3.34
CA ARG A 70 -2.42 4.78 -4.66
C ARG A 70 -1.73 6.16 -4.63
N ILE A 71 -2.39 7.17 -4.05
CA ILE A 71 -1.80 8.50 -3.87
C ILE A 71 -0.56 8.42 -2.95
N GLY A 72 -0.66 7.69 -1.84
CA GLY A 72 0.42 7.53 -0.88
C GLY A 72 1.69 6.91 -1.49
N ILE A 73 1.55 5.88 -2.34
CA ILE A 73 2.71 5.28 -3.01
C ILE A 73 3.34 6.21 -4.03
N ILE A 74 2.55 7.05 -4.72
CA ILE A 74 3.09 8.03 -5.66
C ILE A 74 3.90 9.10 -4.91
N TYR A 75 3.39 9.63 -3.80
CA TYR A 75 4.15 10.55 -2.95
C TYR A 75 5.42 9.91 -2.39
N LYS A 76 5.35 8.66 -1.92
CA LYS A 76 6.53 7.93 -1.45
C LYS A 76 7.60 7.83 -2.54
N ASN A 77 7.21 7.47 -3.77
CA ASN A 77 8.18 7.34 -4.87
C ASN A 77 8.85 8.67 -5.25
N ARG A 78 8.25 9.81 -4.89
CA ARG A 78 8.79 11.15 -5.07
C ARG A 78 9.62 11.66 -3.89
N GLY A 79 9.74 10.88 -2.80
CA GLY A 79 10.40 11.34 -1.57
C GLY A 79 9.57 12.35 -0.79
N GLU A 80 8.24 12.33 -0.92
CA GLU A 80 7.33 13.21 -0.17
C GLU A 80 6.71 12.46 1.03
N GLU A 81 7.53 12.12 2.02
CA GLU A 81 7.15 11.18 3.09
C GLU A 81 5.98 11.68 3.94
N LYS A 82 5.89 13.00 4.18
CA LYS A 82 4.79 13.60 4.96
C LYS A 82 3.43 13.41 4.25
N HIS A 83 3.39 13.63 2.95
CA HIS A 83 2.17 13.45 2.15
C HIS A 83 1.81 11.96 2.05
N ALA A 84 2.79 11.09 1.84
CA ALA A 84 2.60 9.64 1.82
C ALA A 84 2.02 9.13 3.14
N LEU A 85 2.61 9.55 4.27
CA LEU A 85 2.17 9.19 5.62
C LEU A 85 0.70 9.59 5.86
N SER A 86 0.34 10.83 5.52
CA SER A 86 -1.04 11.33 5.66
C SER A 86 -2.02 10.46 4.86
N CYS A 87 -1.66 10.07 3.64
CA CYS A 87 -2.51 9.21 2.81
C CYS A 87 -2.66 7.80 3.40
N TYR A 88 -1.57 7.18 3.83
CA TYR A 88 -1.64 5.84 4.44
C TYR A 88 -2.38 5.83 5.78
N GLN A 89 -2.31 6.91 6.57
CA GLN A 89 -3.10 7.05 7.80
C GLN A 89 -4.61 7.16 7.50
N LYS A 90 -4.99 7.89 6.45
CA LYS A 90 -6.39 7.95 6.00
C LYS A 90 -6.89 6.60 5.50
N ALA A 91 -6.08 5.88 4.72
CA ALA A 91 -6.40 4.51 4.33
C ALA A 91 -6.58 3.61 5.57
N LEU A 92 -5.62 3.62 6.51
CA LEU A 92 -5.69 2.81 7.73
C LEU A 92 -6.97 3.09 8.55
N ALA A 93 -7.37 4.35 8.69
CA ALA A 93 -8.59 4.71 9.41
C ALA A 93 -9.84 4.11 8.75
N ILE A 94 -9.91 4.14 7.41
CA ILE A 94 -11.02 3.56 6.66
C ILE A 94 -11.00 2.04 6.77
N GLU A 95 -9.85 1.39 6.57
CA GLU A 95 -9.72 -0.07 6.63
C GLU A 95 -10.11 -0.62 8.02
N LYS A 96 -9.79 0.12 9.08
CA LYS A 96 -10.29 -0.16 10.44
C LYS A 96 -11.80 -0.01 10.53
N ARG A 97 -12.37 1.08 9.99
CA ARG A 97 -13.82 1.34 10.02
C ARG A 97 -14.63 0.25 9.32
N ILE A 98 -14.11 -0.30 8.22
CA ILE A 98 -14.78 -1.37 7.47
C ILE A 98 -14.36 -2.78 7.92
N ASN A 99 -13.59 -2.91 9.00
CA ASN A 99 -13.09 -4.18 9.55
C ASN A 99 -12.40 -5.06 8.51
N HIS A 100 -11.54 -4.49 7.66
CA HIS A 100 -10.82 -5.21 6.60
C HIS A 100 -9.37 -5.52 7.03
N PRO A 101 -9.06 -6.74 7.51
CA PRO A 101 -7.79 -7.01 8.18
C PRO A 101 -6.59 -6.91 7.23
N TYR A 102 -6.74 -7.37 5.98
CA TYR A 102 -5.69 -7.27 4.98
C TYR A 102 -5.31 -5.81 4.70
N GLY A 103 -6.31 -4.95 4.49
CA GLY A 103 -6.12 -3.52 4.29
C GLY A 103 -5.45 -2.82 5.47
N ILE A 104 -5.85 -3.16 6.71
CA ILE A 104 -5.22 -2.68 7.94
C ILE A 104 -3.72 -3.03 7.95
N ALA A 105 -3.39 -4.30 7.74
CA ALA A 105 -2.01 -4.79 7.75
C ALA A 105 -1.16 -4.12 6.67
N ARG A 106 -1.72 -3.98 5.45
CA ARG A 106 -1.06 -3.30 4.34
C ARG A 106 -0.77 -1.83 4.67
N ALA A 107 -1.74 -1.09 5.18
CA ALA A 107 -1.55 0.31 5.54
C ALA A 107 -0.54 0.47 6.69
N GLN A 108 -0.59 -0.39 7.71
CA GLN A 108 0.42 -0.43 8.78
C GLN A 108 1.84 -0.68 8.24
N ASN A 109 2.01 -1.66 7.34
CA ASN A 109 3.30 -1.93 6.71
C ASN A 109 3.80 -0.71 5.92
N GLN A 110 2.95 -0.05 5.14
CA GLN A 110 3.35 1.15 4.39
C GLN A 110 3.74 2.32 5.31
N ILE A 111 3.02 2.55 6.41
CA ILE A 111 3.37 3.55 7.43
C ILE A 111 4.72 3.19 8.09
N GLY A 112 4.92 1.91 8.42
CA GLY A 112 6.17 1.41 8.98
C GLY A 112 7.36 1.68 8.05
N VAL A 113 7.17 1.51 6.74
CA VAL A 113 8.21 1.84 5.74
C VAL A 113 8.54 3.33 5.77
N ILE A 114 7.55 4.22 5.86
CA ILE A 114 7.81 5.66 5.98
C ILE A 114 8.62 6.00 7.24
N TYR A 115 8.29 5.39 8.38
CA TYR A 115 9.08 5.60 9.60
C TYR A 115 10.49 5.02 9.52
N LEU A 116 10.65 3.86 8.86
CA LEU A 116 11.96 3.29 8.60
C LEU A 116 12.81 4.20 7.70
N ASP A 117 12.25 4.70 6.60
CA ASP A 117 12.92 5.57 5.63
C ASP A 117 13.31 6.92 6.29
N THR A 118 12.49 7.42 7.22
CA THR A 118 12.74 8.65 8.00
C THR A 118 13.49 8.42 9.33
N ARG A 119 14.11 7.25 9.52
CA ARG A 119 14.92 6.89 10.72
C ARG A 119 14.19 6.89 12.06
N GLN A 120 12.85 6.87 12.07
CA GLN A 120 12.03 6.72 13.27
C GLN A 120 11.78 5.23 13.57
N ILE A 121 12.85 4.49 13.86
CA ILE A 121 12.83 3.02 13.89
C ILE A 121 11.90 2.47 14.97
N GLU A 122 11.84 3.13 16.12
CA GLU A 122 11.02 2.78 17.27
C GLU A 122 9.52 2.83 16.93
N LYS A 123 9.12 3.72 16.01
CA LYS A 123 7.73 3.80 15.52
C LYS A 123 7.44 2.74 14.45
N ALA A 124 8.44 2.32 13.69
CA ALA A 124 8.29 1.35 12.60
C ALA A 124 8.08 -0.09 13.11
N ILE A 125 8.83 -0.50 14.13
CA ILE A 125 8.80 -1.86 14.70
C ILE A 125 7.37 -2.34 15.04
N PRO A 126 6.57 -1.65 15.88
CA PRO A 126 5.26 -2.15 16.26
C PRO A 126 4.29 -2.24 15.08
N LEU A 127 4.48 -1.43 14.04
CA LEU A 127 3.68 -1.49 12.82
C LEU A 127 4.01 -2.73 11.99
N PHE A 128 5.29 -3.07 11.85
CA PHE A 128 5.70 -4.30 11.16
C PHE A 128 5.34 -5.57 11.93
N GLU A 129 5.44 -5.56 13.26
CA GLU A 129 5.00 -6.68 14.10
C GLU A 129 3.49 -6.91 13.97
N SER A 130 2.70 -5.84 14.06
CA SER A 130 1.24 -5.90 13.89
C SER A 130 0.85 -6.37 12.49
N SER A 131 1.45 -5.82 11.44
CA SER A 131 1.10 -6.20 10.06
C SER A 131 1.50 -7.65 9.76
N ALA A 132 2.70 -8.08 10.17
CA ALA A 132 3.14 -9.46 10.04
C ALA A 132 2.19 -10.44 10.73
N LYS A 133 1.77 -10.15 11.97
CA LYS A 133 0.82 -11.00 12.70
C LYS A 133 -0.50 -11.15 11.97
N ILE A 134 -1.02 -10.08 11.38
CA ILE A 134 -2.27 -10.14 10.60
C ILE A 134 -2.05 -10.93 9.30
N PHE A 135 -0.99 -10.65 8.54
CA PHE A 135 -0.70 -11.38 7.31
C PHE A 135 -0.51 -12.88 7.55
N TYR A 136 0.12 -13.27 8.65
CA TYR A 136 0.23 -14.67 9.05
C TYR A 136 -1.14 -15.32 9.26
N LYS A 137 -2.03 -14.67 10.02
CA LYS A 137 -3.40 -15.18 10.28
C LYS A 137 -4.26 -15.28 9.03
N LEU A 138 -3.99 -14.46 8.02
CA LEU A 138 -4.69 -14.46 6.73
C LEU A 138 -4.02 -15.36 5.68
N GLU A 139 -2.98 -16.10 6.07
CA GLU A 139 -2.20 -16.98 5.19
C GLU A 139 -1.57 -16.23 4.00
N GLN A 140 -1.28 -14.94 4.17
CA GLN A 140 -0.70 -14.07 3.15
C GLN A 140 0.83 -14.16 3.15
N LYS A 141 1.35 -15.30 2.68
CA LYS A 141 2.79 -15.64 2.74
C LYS A 141 3.71 -14.53 2.23
N THR A 142 3.45 -13.99 1.05
CA THR A 142 4.30 -12.94 0.45
C THR A 142 4.31 -11.67 1.29
N ALA A 143 3.14 -11.22 1.76
CA ALA A 143 3.03 -10.01 2.56
C ALA A 143 3.62 -10.19 3.97
N PHE A 144 3.44 -11.37 4.57
CA PHE A 144 4.09 -11.78 5.81
C PHE A 144 5.61 -11.70 5.71
N ILE A 145 6.19 -12.23 4.64
CA ILE A 145 7.64 -12.20 4.41
C ILE A 145 8.13 -10.76 4.27
N GLN A 146 7.43 -9.92 3.51
CA GLN A 146 7.79 -8.51 3.34
C GLN A 146 7.79 -7.74 4.67
N ALA A 147 6.74 -7.89 5.48
CA ALA A 147 6.64 -7.23 6.78
C ALA A 147 7.79 -7.65 7.73
N ASN A 148 8.10 -8.94 7.78
CA ASN A 148 9.20 -9.46 8.60
C ASN A 148 10.58 -9.06 8.08
N ASN A 149 10.78 -8.95 6.76
CA ASN A 149 12.01 -8.41 6.20
C ASN A 149 12.25 -6.96 6.63
N ASN A 150 11.19 -6.14 6.63
CA ASN A 150 11.26 -4.78 7.14
C ASN A 150 11.54 -4.74 8.64
N LEU A 151 10.90 -5.60 9.43
CA LEU A 151 11.15 -5.74 10.87
C LEU A 151 12.60 -6.16 11.17
N ALA A 152 13.13 -7.14 10.45
CA ALA A 152 14.52 -7.57 10.58
C ALA A 152 15.49 -6.43 10.25
N ARG A 153 15.19 -5.62 9.21
CA ARG A 153 15.95 -4.41 8.88
C ARG A 153 15.92 -3.40 10.02
N CYS A 154 14.79 -3.16 10.67
CA CYS A 154 14.71 -2.31 11.87
C CYS A 154 15.63 -2.81 12.98
N HIS A 155 15.56 -4.11 13.32
CA HIS A 155 16.40 -4.70 14.37
C HIS A 155 17.90 -4.63 14.06
N ARG A 156 18.28 -4.77 12.79
CA ARG A 156 19.67 -4.58 12.36
C ARG A 156 20.16 -3.15 12.58
N ILE A 157 19.32 -2.16 12.28
CA ILE A 157 19.67 -0.74 12.44
C ILE A 157 19.91 -0.38 13.92
N ILE A 158 19.11 -0.93 14.84
CA ILE A 158 19.26 -0.69 16.28
C ILE A 158 20.26 -1.62 16.98
N GLY A 159 21.07 -2.38 16.22
CA GLY A 159 22.09 -3.29 16.77
C GLY A 159 21.53 -4.57 17.43
N ASN A 160 20.24 -4.86 17.30
CA ASN A 160 19.62 -6.08 17.85
C ASN A 160 19.75 -7.27 16.89
N HIS A 161 20.99 -7.73 16.69
CA HIS A 161 21.30 -8.81 15.74
C HIS A 161 20.58 -10.12 16.07
N LYS A 162 20.42 -10.47 17.35
CA LYS A 162 19.70 -11.68 17.78
C LYS A 162 18.25 -11.68 17.29
N LYS A 163 17.52 -10.57 17.52
CA LYS A 163 16.13 -10.44 17.03
C LYS A 163 16.05 -10.38 15.51
N SER A 164 17.00 -9.71 14.84
CA SER A 164 17.04 -9.71 13.37
C SER A 164 17.14 -11.13 12.82
N THR A 165 18.05 -11.95 13.34
CA THR A 165 18.23 -13.33 12.89
C THR A 165 17.00 -14.18 13.19
N SER A 166 16.41 -14.06 14.37
CA SER A 166 15.20 -14.83 14.71
C SER A 166 14.02 -14.48 13.81
N VAL A 167 13.81 -13.20 13.50
CA VAL A 167 12.74 -12.74 12.60
C VAL A 167 12.96 -13.28 11.19
N SER A 168 14.21 -13.23 10.68
CA SER A 168 14.55 -13.78 9.37
C SER A 168 14.40 -15.30 9.28
N LEU A 169 14.69 -16.04 10.35
CA LEU A 169 14.51 -17.49 10.38
C LEU A 169 13.03 -17.89 10.45
N ASN A 170 12.16 -17.07 11.03
CA ASN A 170 10.72 -17.33 11.07
C ASN A 170 10.04 -17.20 9.69
N LEU A 171 10.73 -16.65 8.69
CA LEU A 171 10.27 -16.58 7.30
C LEU A 171 10.14 -17.94 6.63
N THR A 172 10.88 -18.96 7.10
CA THR A 172 10.92 -20.29 6.48
C THR A 172 9.89 -21.27 7.06
N LYS A 173 9.17 -20.86 8.12
CA LYS A 173 8.21 -21.70 8.85
C LYS A 173 6.73 -21.38 8.53
N GLY A 174 6.46 -20.40 7.67
CA GLY A 174 5.13 -20.08 7.12
C GLY A 174 5.10 -20.30 5.62
#